data_AF-A0A419STJ2-F1
#
_entry.id   AF-A0A419STJ2-F1
#
_cell.length_a   1.000
_cell.length_b   1.000
_cell.length_c   1.000
_cell.angle_alpha   90.00
_cell.angle_beta   90.00
_cell.angle_gamma   90.00
#
_symmetry.space_group_name_H-M   'P 1'
#
loop_
_entity.id
_entity.type
_entity.pdbx_description
1 polymer ?
#
loop_
_entity_poly.entity_id
_entity_poly.type
_entity_poly.pdbx_seq_one_letter_code
_entity_poly.pdbx_strand_id
1 'polypeptide(L)'
;MTCKEAERLVMPYIRDELTDEELKEFLEHMESCPGCRDELEIYFTVEVGIRQLDSETGNYNIKGALEAAIEQSRQRIQAVRLIKIARYSVTTLSVMALIITVLLQCRIWMQQGLL
;
A
#
# COMPACT_ATOMS: atom_id res chain seq x y z
N MET A 1 1.84 -12.58 -4.91
CA MET A 1 2.92 -12.77 -5.90
C MET A 1 3.73 -14.06 -5.72
N THR A 2 4.43 -14.47 -6.77
CA THR A 2 5.42 -15.58 -6.83
C THR A 2 6.85 -15.09 -6.52
N CYS A 3 7.78 -16.00 -6.21
CA CYS A 3 9.19 -15.65 -5.92
C CYS A 3 9.85 -14.87 -7.08
N LYS A 4 9.61 -15.28 -8.33
CA LYS A 4 10.17 -14.61 -9.52
C LYS A 4 9.63 -13.20 -9.72
N GLU A 5 8.38 -12.96 -9.33
CA GLU A 5 7.81 -11.61 -9.35
C GLU A 5 8.40 -10.77 -8.21
N ALA A 6 8.53 -11.35 -7.01
CA ALA A 6 9.14 -10.69 -5.87
C ALA A 6 10.59 -10.25 -6.18
N GLU A 7 11.42 -11.14 -6.73
CA GLU A 7 12.81 -10.82 -7.14
C GLU A 7 12.88 -9.60 -8.07
N ARG A 8 11.96 -9.48 -9.04
CA ARG A 8 11.92 -8.34 -9.96
C ARG A 8 11.53 -7.03 -9.29
N LEU A 9 10.80 -7.10 -8.19
CA LEU A 9 10.32 -5.95 -7.43
C LEU A 9 11.29 -5.52 -6.32
N VAL A 10 12.37 -6.27 -6.06
CA VAL A 10 13.39 -5.93 -5.05
C VAL A 10 14.00 -4.55 -5.30
N MET A 11 14.52 -4.28 -6.50
CA MET A 11 15.15 -2.98 -6.80
C MET A 11 14.15 -1.81 -6.80
N PRO A 12 12.95 -1.94 -7.40
CA PRO A 12 11.88 -0.94 -7.24
C PRO A 12 11.48 -0.68 -5.78
N TYR A 13 11.43 -1.72 -4.94
CA TYR A 13 11.16 -1.57 -3.51
C TYR A 13 12.23 -0.74 -2.80
N ILE A 14 13.51 -1.06 -3.04
CA ILE A 14 14.66 -0.35 -2.46
C ILE A 14 14.66 1.15 -2.84
N ARG A 15 14.13 1.50 -4.02
CA ARG A 15 14.00 2.87 -4.51
C ARG A 15 12.68 3.57 -4.17
N ASP A 16 11.79 2.91 -3.42
CA ASP A 16 10.44 3.41 -3.09
C ASP A 16 9.56 3.69 -4.33
N GLU A 17 9.69 2.84 -5.36
CA GLU A 17 9.00 2.97 -6.66
C GLU A 17 7.77 2.06 -6.80
N LEU A 18 7.45 1.25 -5.77
CA LEU A 18 6.30 0.34 -5.82
C LEU A 18 4.97 1.06 -5.61
N THR A 19 3.94 0.63 -6.36
CA THR A 19 2.57 1.05 -6.07
C THR A 19 2.06 0.43 -4.76
N ASP A 20 1.01 1.01 -4.17
CA ASP A 20 0.48 0.54 -2.87
C ASP A 20 0.01 -0.93 -2.88
N GLU A 21 -0.48 -1.43 -4.02
CA GLU A 21 -0.91 -2.83 -4.13
C GLU A 21 0.29 -3.77 -4.31
N GLU A 22 1.27 -3.38 -5.13
CA GLU A 22 2.52 -4.15 -5.31
C GLU A 22 3.32 -4.22 -4.01
N LEU A 23 3.46 -3.09 -3.29
CA LEU A 23 4.15 -3.01 -2.02
C LEU A 23 3.50 -3.94 -0.98
N LYS A 24 2.18 -3.96 -0.93
CA LYS A 24 1.42 -4.83 -0.04
C LYS A 24 1.67 -6.31 -0.34
N GLU A 25 1.50 -6.72 -1.59
CA GLU A 25 1.73 -8.11 -1.98
C GLU A 25 3.21 -8.51 -1.79
N PHE A 26 4.13 -7.58 -2.00
CA PHE A 26 5.57 -7.78 -1.84
C PHE A 26 5.93 -8.07 -0.39
N LEU A 27 5.46 -7.23 0.54
CA LEU A 27 5.71 -7.42 1.97
C LEU A 27 5.08 -8.71 2.51
N GLU A 28 3.87 -9.06 2.06
CA GLU A 28 3.21 -10.32 2.44
C GLU A 28 4.01 -11.54 1.95
N HIS A 29 4.65 -11.45 0.78
CA HIS A 29 5.58 -12.48 0.29
C HIS A 29 6.87 -12.54 1.12
N MET A 30 7.46 -11.41 1.49
CA MET A 30 8.67 -11.35 2.34
C MET A 30 8.45 -11.92 3.75
N GLU A 31 7.22 -11.84 4.28
CA GLU A 31 6.87 -12.46 5.56
C GLU A 31 6.75 -13.98 5.48
N SER A 32 6.27 -14.49 4.35
CA SER A 32 5.93 -15.91 4.17
C SER A 32 7.04 -16.72 3.51
N CYS A 33 7.97 -16.07 2.79
CA CYS A 33 9.07 -16.71 2.09
C CYS A 33 10.44 -16.23 2.63
N PRO A 34 11.11 -17.01 3.49
CA PRO A 34 12.41 -16.62 4.05
C PRO A 34 13.51 -16.50 2.99
N GLY A 35 13.49 -17.31 1.92
CA GLY A 35 14.49 -17.23 0.85
C GLY A 35 14.48 -15.89 0.11
N CYS A 36 13.29 -15.41 -0.27
CA CYS A 36 13.17 -14.10 -0.91
C CYS A 36 13.49 -12.96 0.06
N ARG A 37 13.24 -13.14 1.36
CA ARG A 37 13.61 -12.18 2.40
C ARG A 37 15.13 -12.08 2.57
N ASP A 38 15.83 -13.19 2.58
CA ASP A 38 17.30 -13.22 2.65
C ASP A 38 17.91 -12.53 1.42
N GLU A 39 17.35 -12.78 0.24
CA GLU A 39 17.78 -12.13 -1.00
C GLU A 39 17.56 -10.61 -0.96
N LEU A 40 16.40 -10.15 -0.47
CA LEU A 40 16.14 -8.73 -0.22
C LEU A 40 17.17 -8.11 0.74
N GLU A 41 17.53 -8.79 1.83
CA GLU A 41 18.55 -8.31 2.78
C GLU A 41 19.92 -8.16 2.10
N ILE A 42 20.29 -9.09 1.22
CA ILE A 42 21.53 -9.03 0.44
C ILE A 42 21.53 -7.79 -0.47
N TYR A 43 20.51 -7.61 -1.30
CA TYR A 43 20.43 -6.48 -2.23
C TYR A 43 20.38 -5.12 -1.50
N PHE A 44 19.63 -5.04 -0.41
CA PHE A 44 19.54 -3.82 0.41
C PHE A 44 20.90 -3.48 1.04
N THR A 45 21.63 -4.47 1.55
CA THR A 45 22.97 -4.28 2.12
C THR A 45 23.96 -3.77 1.07
N VAL A 46 23.90 -4.29 -0.17
CA VAL A 46 24.76 -3.80 -1.27
C VAL A 46 24.43 -2.36 -1.64
N GLU A 47 23.15 -2.02 -1.85
CA GLU A 47 22.73 -0.67 -2.21
C GLU A 47 23.13 0.34 -1.12
N VAL A 48 22.83 0.02 0.15
CA VAL A 48 23.21 0.87 1.28
C VAL A 48 24.72 0.95 1.43
N GLY A 49 25.45 -0.15 1.22
CA GLY A 49 26.91 -0.19 1.23
C GLY A 49 27.56 0.68 0.16
N ILE A 50 26.99 0.74 -1.05
CA ILE A 50 27.46 1.63 -2.11
C ILE A 50 27.22 3.10 -1.74
N ARG A 51 26.02 3.43 -1.22
CA ARG A 51 25.71 4.78 -0.72
C ARG A 51 26.58 5.17 0.49
N GLN A 52 27.02 4.20 1.29
CA GLN A 52 27.92 4.40 2.42
C GLN A 52 29.33 4.80 2.00
N LEU A 53 29.84 4.29 0.87
CA LEU A 53 31.14 4.71 0.34
C LEU A 53 31.15 6.20 -0.08
N ASP A 54 29.99 6.75 -0.44
CA ASP A 54 29.81 8.17 -0.74
C ASP A 54 29.57 9.04 0.52
N SER A 55 29.38 8.44 1.70
CA SER A 55 29.05 9.16 2.94
C SER A 55 30.09 8.92 4.05
N GLU A 56 30.76 9.98 4.52
CA GLU A 56 31.85 9.94 5.54
C GLU A 56 31.47 9.45 6.96
N THR A 57 30.28 8.88 7.18
CA THR A 57 29.77 8.62 8.55
C THR A 57 29.87 7.13 8.92
N GLY A 58 30.95 6.77 9.62
CA GLY A 58 31.41 5.40 9.87
C GLY A 58 30.65 4.53 10.90
N ASN A 59 29.36 4.73 11.14
CA ASN A 59 28.57 3.73 11.89
C ASN A 59 27.07 3.83 11.56
N TYR A 60 26.59 2.99 10.65
CA TYR A 60 25.18 2.92 10.29
C TYR A 60 24.64 1.50 10.52
N ASN A 61 23.61 1.37 11.36
CA ASN A 61 22.92 0.11 11.64
C ASN A 61 21.99 -0.25 10.47
N ILE A 62 22.53 -0.90 9.43
CA ILE A 62 21.83 -1.29 8.20
C ILE A 62 20.59 -2.14 8.51
N LYS A 63 20.68 -3.06 9.47
CA LYS A 63 19.55 -3.88 9.91
C LYS A 63 18.43 -3.04 10.51
N GLY A 64 18.77 -2.09 11.38
CA GLY A 64 17.77 -1.18 11.97
C GLY A 64 17.11 -0.26 10.93
N ALA A 65 17.86 0.19 9.93
CA ALA A 65 17.30 0.99 8.83
C ALA A 65 16.30 0.19 7.97
N LEU A 66 16.60 -1.09 7.70
CA LEU A 66 15.69 -1.99 6.99
C LEU A 66 14.40 -2.26 7.79
N GLU A 67 14.53 -2.56 9.08
CA GLU A 67 13.35 -2.75 9.96
C GLU A 67 12.48 -1.50 10.02
N ALA A 68 13.08 -0.31 10.13
CA ALA A 68 12.35 0.95 10.13
C ALA A 68 11.61 1.21 8.81
N ALA A 69 12.25 0.91 7.66
CA ALA A 69 11.63 1.03 6.34
C ALA A 69 10.45 0.06 6.16
N ILE A 70 10.57 -1.18 6.64
CA ILE A 70 9.49 -2.16 6.62
C ILE A 70 8.31 -1.70 7.49
N GLU A 71 8.59 -1.22 8.70
CA GLU A 71 7.55 -0.75 9.63
C GLU A 71 6.81 0.49 9.08
N GLN A 72 7.56 1.45 8.53
CA GLN A 72 6.97 2.62 7.88
C GLN A 72 6.08 2.23 6.70
N SER A 73 6.52 1.26 5.89
CA SER A 73 5.75 0.75 4.76
C SER A 73 4.43 0.10 5.20
N ARG A 74 4.44 -0.65 6.33
CA ARG A 74 3.21 -1.22 6.91
C ARG A 74 2.23 -0.14 7.35
N GLN A 75 2.71 0.89 8.03
CA GLN A 75 1.85 2.00 8.48
C GLN A 75 1.22 2.73 7.29
N ARG A 76 2.00 2.96 6.23
CA ARG A 76 1.51 3.54 4.97
C ARG A 76 0.41 2.68 4.36
N ILE A 77 0.61 1.37 4.25
CA ILE A 77 -0.42 0.44 3.73
C ILE A 77 -1.69 0.48 4.57
N GLN A 78 -1.57 0.48 5.90
CA GLN A 78 -2.74 0.55 6.79
C GLN A 78 -3.51 1.86 6.59
N ALA A 79 -2.82 2.99 6.53
CA ALA A 79 -3.44 4.29 6.29
C ALA A 79 -4.15 4.34 4.93
N VAL A 80 -3.49 3.87 3.87
CA VAL A 80 -4.09 3.80 2.53
C VAL A 80 -5.31 2.88 2.52
N ARG A 81 -5.25 1.70 3.15
CA ARG A 81 -6.40 0.79 3.26
C ARG A 81 -7.58 1.46 3.98
N LEU A 82 -7.32 2.14 5.10
CA LEU A 82 -8.34 2.85 5.88
C LEU A 82 -9.01 3.96 5.05
N ILE A 83 -8.22 4.78 4.36
CA ILE A 83 -8.72 5.86 3.51
C ILE A 83 -9.54 5.29 2.35
N LYS A 84 -9.08 4.20 1.73
CA LYS A 84 -9.77 3.54 0.61
C LYS A 84 -11.14 3.01 1.07
N ILE A 85 -11.19 2.31 2.21
CA ILE A 85 -12.43 1.81 2.81
C ILE A 85 -13.37 2.98 3.14
N ALA A 86 -12.87 4.03 3.81
CA ALA A 86 -13.67 5.20 4.16
C ALA A 86 -14.28 5.86 2.91
N ARG A 87 -13.47 6.05 1.85
CA ARG A 87 -13.93 6.64 0.59
C ARG A 87 -15.00 5.79 -0.08
N TYR A 88 -14.82 4.47 -0.15
CA TYR A 88 -15.82 3.57 -0.72
C TYR A 88 -17.13 3.63 0.07
N SER A 89 -17.07 3.57 1.40
CA SER A 89 -18.24 3.66 2.26
C SER A 89 -18.99 4.98 2.11
N VAL A 90 -18.29 6.12 2.04
CA VAL A 90 -18.91 7.43 1.82
C VAL A 90 -19.58 7.50 0.45
N THR A 91 -18.94 6.94 -0.58
CA THR A 91 -19.47 6.96 -1.96
C THR A 91 -20.74 6.10 -2.08
N THR A 92 -20.77 4.91 -1.45
CA THR A 92 -21.95 4.06 -1.50
C THR A 92 -23.11 4.66 -0.70
N LEU A 93 -22.84 5.23 0.48
CA LEU A 93 -23.85 5.91 1.28
C LEU A 93 -24.44 7.13 0.55
N SER A 94 -23.61 7.94 -0.11
CA SER A 94 -24.09 9.11 -0.84
C SER A 94 -24.97 8.72 -2.04
N VAL A 95 -24.58 7.71 -2.81
CA VAL A 95 -25.38 7.17 -3.92
C VAL A 95 -26.70 6.61 -3.42
N MET A 96 -26.68 5.82 -2.34
CA MET A 96 -27.90 5.28 -1.73
C MET A 96 -28.84 6.38 -1.25
N ALA A 97 -28.31 7.44 -0.62
CA ALA A 97 -29.10 8.58 -0.18
C ALA A 97 -29.77 9.28 -1.37
N LEU A 98 -29.04 9.53 -2.46
CA LEU A 98 -29.60 10.13 -3.68
C LEU A 98 -30.71 9.28 -4.28
N ILE A 99 -30.54 7.96 -4.34
CA ILE A 99 -31.57 7.04 -4.83
C ILE A 99 -32.83 7.14 -3.97
N ILE A 100 -32.69 7.11 -2.64
CA ILE A 100 -33.82 7.23 -1.72
C ILE A 100 -34.54 8.57 -1.91
N THR A 101 -33.80 9.68 -2.02
CA THR A 101 -34.39 11.01 -2.25
C THR A 101 -35.18 11.05 -3.55
N VAL A 102 -34.65 10.48 -4.64
CA VAL A 102 -35.34 10.40 -5.94
C VAL A 102 -36.60 9.54 -5.85
N LEU A 103 -36.53 8.37 -5.21
CA LEU A 103 -37.68 7.49 -5.01
C LEU A 103 -38.79 8.16 -4.19
N LEU A 104 -38.42 8.89 -3.13
CA LEU A 104 -39.38 9.66 -2.34
C LEU A 104 -40.03 10.77 -3.17
N GLN A 105 -39.25 11.50 -3.97
CA GLN A 105 -39.79 12.55 -4.84
C GLN A 105 -40.75 11.98 -5.89
N CYS A 106 -40.39 10.85 -6.52
CA CYS A 106 -41.26 10.13 -7.44
C CYS A 106 -42.56 9.67 -6.77
N ARG A 107 -42.47 9.13 -5.54
CA ARG A 107 -43.66 8.72 -4.77
C ARG A 107 -44.58 9.91 -4.50
N ILE A 108 -44.02 11.05 -4.10
CA ILE A 108 -44.78 12.28 -3.82
C ILE A 108 -45.47 12.77 -5.09
N TRP A 109 -44.78 12.82 -6.24
CA TRP A 109 -45.39 13.20 -7.52
C TRP A 109 -46.53 12.26 -7.93
N MET A 110 -46.36 10.95 -7.70
CA MET A 110 -47.40 9.96 -7.99
C MET A 110 -48.62 10.13 -7.07
N GLN A 111 -48.43 10.52 -5.80
CA GLN A 111 -49.52 10.83 -4.88
C GLN A 111 -50.21 12.17 -5.18
N GLN A 112 -49.47 13.16 -5.68
CA GLN A 112 -49.99 14.48 -6.02
C GLN A 112 -50.64 14.54 -7.41
N GLY A 113 -50.64 13.44 -8.17
CA GLY A 113 -51.34 13.33 -9.46
C GLY A 113 -50.70 14.15 -10.59
N LEU A 114 -49.39 14.39 -10.52
CA LEU A 114 -48.66 15.26 -11.47
C LEU A 114 -48.07 14.51 -12.68
N LEU A 115 -48.56 13.29 -12.97
CA LEU A 115 -48.18 12.46 -14.12
C LEU A 115 -49.42 11.82 -14.74
#